data_AF-V5FZF2-F1
#
_entry.id   AF-V5FZF2-F1
#
_cell.length_a   1.000
_cell.length_b   1.000
_cell.length_c   1.000
_cell.angle_alpha   90.00
_cell.angle_beta   90.00
_cell.angle_gamma   90.00
#
_symmetry.space_group_name_H-M   'P 1'
#
loop_
_entity.id
_entity.type
_entity.pdbx_description
1 polymer ?
#
loop_
_entity_poly.entity_id
_entity_poly.type
_entity_poly.pdbx_seq_one_letter_code
_entity_poly.pdbx_strand_id
1 'polypeptide(L)'
;NHITALKKVMILDWACKLGHADCISYATEKFKNYKESQDSLTDYNARGVIFCNGIRHSENTQQDFNFLYKIYNESSSVHEQNDILNALGCAEYKNTLKRYLEKIIVPKSGLKRQDAL
;
A
#
# COMPACT_ATOMS: atom_id res chain seq x y z
N ASN A 1 15.97 -15.12 11.52
CA ASN A 1 16.75 -15.50 10.31
C ASN A 1 16.17 -14.76 9.11
N HIS A 2 16.99 -14.05 8.35
CA HIS A 2 16.62 -13.24 7.19
C HIS A 2 15.85 -14.01 6.11
N ILE A 3 16.29 -15.23 5.76
CA ILE A 3 15.64 -16.04 4.71
C ILE A 3 14.20 -16.41 5.07
N THR A 4 13.96 -16.68 6.36
CA THR A 4 12.60 -17.00 6.85
C THR A 4 11.67 -15.80 6.69
N ALA A 5 12.13 -14.57 6.92
CA ALA A 5 11.32 -13.37 6.76
C ALA A 5 10.93 -13.16 5.29
N LEU A 6 11.90 -13.23 4.37
CA LEU A 6 11.63 -13.12 2.92
C LEU A 6 10.65 -14.19 2.42
N LYS A 7 10.85 -15.45 2.83
CA LYS A 7 9.95 -16.55 2.45
C LYS A 7 8.51 -16.29 2.91
N LYS A 8 8.33 -15.78 4.14
CA LYS A 8 6.99 -15.47 4.68
C LYS A 8 6.30 -14.37 3.87
N VAL A 9 7.00 -13.28 3.57
CA VAL A 9 6.43 -12.18 2.78
C VAL A 9 6.06 -12.64 1.37
N MET A 10 6.91 -13.45 0.74
CA MET A 10 6.64 -13.99 -0.59
C MET A 10 5.42 -14.92 -0.59
N ILE A 11 5.28 -15.79 0.41
CA ILE A 11 4.10 -16.65 0.55
C ILE A 11 2.84 -15.80 0.76
N LEU A 12 2.92 -14.78 1.62
CA LEU A 12 1.81 -13.87 1.89
C LEU A 12 1.38 -13.13 0.61
N ASP A 13 2.33 -12.55 -0.13
CA ASP A 13 2.06 -11.85 -1.39
C ASP A 13 1.33 -12.75 -2.40
N TRP A 14 1.83 -13.98 -2.61
CA TRP A 14 1.19 -14.95 -3.50
C TRP A 14 -0.19 -15.38 -3.02
N ALA A 15 -0.36 -15.66 -1.72
CA ALA A 15 -1.64 -16.04 -1.16
C ALA A 15 -2.70 -14.96 -1.41
N CYS A 16 -2.37 -13.69 -1.16
CA CYS A 16 -3.28 -12.58 -1.41
C CYS A 16 -3.56 -12.38 -2.91
N LYS A 17 -2.54 -12.47 -3.78
CA LYS A 17 -2.72 -12.38 -5.25
C LYS A 17 -3.63 -13.47 -5.81
N LEU A 18 -3.61 -14.65 -5.20
CA LEU A 18 -4.47 -15.78 -5.57
C LEU A 18 -5.85 -15.72 -4.90
N GLY A 19 -6.17 -14.66 -4.15
CA GLY A 19 -7.47 -14.49 -3.52
C GLY A 19 -7.68 -15.31 -2.24
N HIS A 20 -6.62 -15.77 -1.59
CA HIS A 20 -6.74 -16.56 -0.35
C HIS A 20 -7.37 -15.74 0.78
N ALA A 21 -8.52 -16.17 1.28
CA ALA A 21 -9.35 -15.41 2.23
C ALA A 21 -8.58 -14.98 3.49
N ASP A 22 -7.82 -15.89 4.11
CA ASP A 22 -7.07 -15.56 5.33
C ASP A 22 -6.01 -14.48 5.09
N CYS A 23 -5.39 -14.46 3.91
CA CYS A 23 -4.40 -13.45 3.57
C CYS A 23 -5.06 -12.08 3.42
N ILE A 24 -6.19 -12.04 2.70
CA ILE A 24 -6.97 -10.83 2.51
C ILE A 24 -7.43 -10.28 3.87
N SER A 25 -8.05 -11.13 4.70
CA SER A 25 -8.52 -10.76 6.04
C SER A 25 -7.38 -10.19 6.87
N TYR A 26 -6.25 -10.91 6.96
CA TYR A 26 -5.06 -10.45 7.67
C TYR A 26 -4.60 -9.08 7.17
N ALA A 27 -4.44 -8.91 5.85
CA ALA A 27 -3.93 -7.68 5.27
C ALA A 27 -4.88 -6.50 5.50
N THR A 28 -6.18 -6.69 5.32
CA THR A 28 -7.19 -5.64 5.54
C THR A 28 -7.32 -5.26 7.00
N GLU A 29 -7.24 -6.22 7.93
CA GLU A 29 -7.29 -5.95 9.36
C GLU A 29 -6.05 -5.17 9.81
N LYS A 30 -4.86 -5.58 9.36
CA LYS A 30 -3.62 -4.84 9.65
C LYS A 30 -3.64 -3.44 9.08
N PHE A 31 -4.16 -3.25 7.87
CA PHE A 31 -4.31 -1.93 7.29
C PHE A 31 -5.29 -1.06 8.08
N LYS A 32 -6.43 -1.61 8.51
CA LYS A 32 -7.40 -0.91 9.36
C LYS A 32 -6.76 -0.47 10.69
N ASN A 33 -6.09 -1.38 11.39
CA ASN A 33 -5.43 -1.07 12.66
C ASN A 33 -4.35 0.00 12.50
N TYR A 34 -3.62 -0.03 11.37
CA TYR A 34 -2.65 1.01 11.05
C TYR A 34 -3.29 2.38 10.85
N LYS A 35 -4.46 2.47 10.20
CA LYS A 35 -5.23 3.73 10.07
C LYS A 35 -5.66 4.29 11.42
N GLU A 36 -6.04 3.43 12.35
CA GLU A 36 -6.59 3.83 13.65
C GLU A 36 -5.52 4.29 14.63
N SER A 37 -4.33 3.68 14.62
CA SER A 37 -3.32 3.95 15.66
C SER A 37 -1.98 4.49 15.15
N GLN A 38 -1.68 4.42 13.84
CA GLN A 38 -0.41 4.76 13.17
C GLN A 38 0.87 4.08 13.71
N ASP A 39 0.92 3.66 14.96
CA ASP A 39 2.05 2.97 15.63
C ASP A 39 2.02 1.44 15.48
N SER A 40 1.00 0.86 14.84
CA SER A 40 0.70 -0.58 14.92
C SER A 40 1.19 -1.42 13.74
N LEU A 41 1.89 -0.84 12.75
CA LEU A 41 2.41 -1.65 11.64
C LEU A 41 3.69 -2.39 12.04
N THR A 42 3.51 -3.42 12.87
CA THR A 42 4.58 -4.25 13.43
C THR A 42 5.21 -5.18 12.40
N ASP A 43 4.52 -5.49 11.30
CA ASP A 43 5.05 -6.27 10.20
C ASP A 43 5.58 -5.38 9.07
N TYR A 44 6.75 -4.76 9.31
CA TYR A 44 7.40 -3.88 8.36
C TYR A 44 7.67 -4.58 7.02
N ASN A 45 8.07 -5.85 7.05
CA ASN A 45 8.43 -6.59 5.84
C ASN A 45 7.20 -6.90 4.97
N ALA A 46 6.02 -7.04 5.57
CA ALA A 46 4.76 -7.28 4.85
C ALA A 46 4.02 -5.99 4.45
N ARG A 47 4.58 -4.81 4.73
CA ARG A 47 3.93 -3.50 4.52
C ARG A 47 3.34 -3.34 3.11
N GLY A 48 4.13 -3.62 2.07
CA GLY A 48 3.65 -3.51 0.69
C GLY A 48 2.42 -4.38 0.43
N VAL A 49 2.41 -5.61 0.95
CA VAL A 49 1.28 -6.55 0.83
C VAL A 49 0.06 -6.04 1.61
N ILE A 50 0.28 -5.56 2.84
CA ILE A 50 -0.77 -5.01 3.71
C ILE A 50 -1.42 -3.79 3.05
N PHE A 51 -0.62 -2.82 2.62
CA PHE A 51 -1.12 -1.58 2.01
C PHE A 51 -1.82 -1.85 0.69
N CYS A 52 -1.24 -2.69 -0.19
CA CYS A 52 -1.84 -3.02 -1.48
C CYS A 52 -3.21 -3.67 -1.31
N ASN A 53 -3.35 -4.67 -0.43
CA ASN A 53 -4.64 -5.34 -0.22
C ASN A 53 -5.62 -4.47 0.58
N GLY A 54 -5.13 -3.63 1.48
CA GLY A 54 -5.92 -2.60 2.16
C GLY A 54 -6.59 -1.64 1.18
N ILE A 55 -5.86 -1.21 0.14
CA ILE A 55 -6.40 -0.37 -0.94
C ILE A 55 -7.30 -1.17 -1.88
N ARG A 56 -6.88 -2.36 -2.30
CA ARG A 56 -7.63 -3.23 -3.24
C ARG A 56 -9.03 -3.55 -2.71
N HIS A 57 -9.12 -3.91 -1.44
CA HIS A 57 -10.36 -4.33 -0.80
C HIS A 57 -11.01 -3.23 0.07
N SER A 58 -10.65 -1.97 -0.16
CA SER A 58 -11.18 -0.85 0.61
C SER A 58 -12.66 -0.59 0.31
N GLU A 59 -13.48 -0.49 1.34
CA GLU A 59 -14.87 -0.03 1.25
C GLU A 59 -14.98 1.47 0.87
N ASN A 60 -13.96 2.26 1.23
CA ASN A 60 -13.86 3.66 0.89
C ASN A 60 -12.47 3.95 0.31
N THR A 61 -12.26 3.47 -0.93
CA THR A 61 -10.97 3.56 -1.63
C THR A 61 -10.45 4.99 -1.66
N GLN A 62 -11.32 5.99 -1.75
CA GLN A 62 -10.90 7.38 -1.82
C GLN A 62 -10.27 7.88 -0.51
N GLN A 63 -10.91 7.56 0.62
CA GLN A 63 -10.39 7.91 1.94
C GLN A 63 -9.07 7.20 2.21
N ASP A 64 -9.00 5.90 1.92
CA ASP A 64 -7.83 5.08 2.19
C ASP A 64 -6.65 5.45 1.29
N PHE A 65 -6.92 5.79 0.03
CA PHE A 65 -5.94 6.36 -0.89
C PHE A 65 -5.36 7.66 -0.32
N ASN A 66 -6.22 8.59 0.12
CA ASN A 66 -5.78 9.87 0.64
C ASN A 66 -4.98 9.71 1.94
N PHE A 67 -5.35 8.76 2.78
CA PHE A 67 -4.60 8.41 3.99
C PHE A 67 -3.18 7.95 3.67
N LEU A 68 -3.01 6.98 2.78
CA LEU A 68 -1.67 6.52 2.38
C LEU A 68 -0.89 7.63 1.65
N TYR A 69 -1.55 8.42 0.80
CA TYR A 69 -0.91 9.53 0.10
C TYR A 69 -0.39 10.60 1.08
N LYS A 70 -1.11 10.87 2.19
CA LYS A 70 -0.62 11.75 3.25
C LYS A 70 0.68 11.20 3.85
N ILE A 71 0.69 9.92 4.20
CA ILE A 71 1.88 9.26 4.77
C ILE A 71 3.06 9.30 3.79
N TYR A 72 2.82 9.08 2.50
CA TYR A 72 3.85 9.21 1.47
C TYR A 72 4.55 10.58 1.50
N ASN A 73 3.77 11.66 1.64
CA ASN A 73 4.31 13.03 1.67
C ASN A 73 5.03 13.36 2.99
N GLU A 74 4.62 12.73 4.10
CA GLU A 74 5.23 12.94 5.42
C GLU A 74 6.45 12.03 5.66
N SER A 75 6.56 10.92 4.92
CA SER A 75 7.64 9.96 5.09
C SER A 75 8.98 10.48 4.60
N SER A 76 10.01 10.33 5.44
CA SER A 76 11.42 10.53 5.08
C SER A 76 12.08 9.26 4.51
N SER A 77 11.40 8.12 4.55
CA SER A 77 11.92 6.82 4.09
C SER A 77 11.55 6.58 2.63
N VAL A 78 12.55 6.51 1.76
CA VAL A 78 12.36 6.17 0.34
C VAL A 78 11.72 4.78 0.18
N HIS A 79 12.01 3.84 1.07
CA HIS A 79 11.43 2.50 1.00
C HIS A 79 9.93 2.52 1.30
N GLU A 80 9.52 3.26 2.34
CA GLU A 80 8.11 3.46 2.68
C GLU A 80 7.36 4.20 1.57
N GLN A 81 7.99 5.22 0.99
CA GLN A 81 7.45 5.93 -0.17
C GLN A 81 7.16 4.96 -1.32
N ASN A 82 8.11 4.08 -1.65
CA ASN A 82 7.94 3.10 -2.72
C ASN A 82 6.86 2.06 -2.41
N ASP A 83 6.80 1.55 -1.18
CA ASP A 83 5.74 0.62 -0.76
C ASP A 83 4.36 1.26 -0.91
N ILE A 84 4.22 2.53 -0.54
CA ILE A 84 2.96 3.27 -0.67
C ILE A 84 2.61 3.49 -2.15
N LEU A 85 3.55 3.94 -2.98
CA LEU A 85 3.27 4.16 -4.41
C LEU A 85 2.79 2.87 -5.09
N ASN A 86 3.49 1.76 -4.85
CA ASN A 86 3.09 0.45 -5.35
C ASN A 86 1.68 0.05 -4.86
N ALA A 87 1.38 0.30 -3.57
CA ALA A 87 0.07 -0.02 -2.99
C ALA A 87 -1.07 0.85 -3.55
N LEU A 88 -0.85 2.14 -3.82
CA LEU A 88 -1.85 3.02 -4.42
C LEU A 88 -2.28 2.55 -5.81
N GLY A 89 -1.37 1.90 -6.55
CA GLY A 89 -1.67 1.24 -7.83
C GLY A 89 -2.57 0.00 -7.72
N CYS A 90 -2.76 -0.56 -6.52
CA CYS A 90 -3.63 -1.73 -6.30
C CYS A 90 -5.13 -1.39 -6.23
N ALA A 91 -5.51 -0.11 -6.32
CA ALA A 91 -6.90 0.30 -6.30
C ALA A 91 -7.69 -0.29 -7.47
N GLU A 92 -8.87 -0.87 -7.21
CA GLU A 92 -9.72 -1.43 -8.28
C GLU A 92 -10.66 -0.38 -8.89
N TYR A 93 -10.90 0.72 -8.18
CA TYR A 93 -11.80 1.77 -8.66
C TYR A 93 -11.14 2.65 -9.74
N LYS A 94 -11.67 2.57 -10.96
CA LYS A 94 -11.13 3.24 -12.16
C LYS A 94 -10.87 4.74 -11.99
N ASN A 95 -11.77 5.47 -11.33
CA ASN A 95 -11.60 6.91 -11.14
C ASN A 95 -10.43 7.23 -10.18
N THR A 96 -10.19 6.37 -9.18
CA THR A 96 -9.03 6.50 -8.27
C THR A 96 -7.74 6.31 -9.06
N LEU A 97 -7.65 5.25 -9.87
CA LEU A 97 -6.48 5.00 -10.72
C LEU A 97 -6.23 6.13 -11.71
N LYS A 98 -7.28 6.65 -12.36
CA LYS A 98 -7.16 7.80 -13.28
C LYS A 98 -6.55 9.02 -12.56
N ARG A 99 -7.07 9.35 -11.37
CA ARG A 99 -6.53 10.44 -10.56
C ARG A 99 -5.09 10.20 -10.12
N TYR A 100 -4.73 8.94 -9.84
CA TYR A 100 -3.37 8.59 -9.49
C TYR A 100 -2.42 8.80 -10.68
N LEU A 101 -2.80 8.36 -11.87
CA LEU A 101 -2.05 8.61 -13.11
C LEU A 101 -1.91 10.11 -13.40
N GLU A 102 -2.98 10.89 -13.24
CA GLU A 102 -2.91 12.36 -13.39
C GLU A 102 -1.91 12.98 -12.42
N LYS A 103 -1.85 12.49 -11.17
CA LYS A 103 -0.84 12.94 -10.20
C LYS A 103 0.59 12.60 -10.63
N ILE A 104 0.83 11.47 -11.28
CA ILE A 104 2.18 11.09 -11.75
C ILE A 104 2.68 12.04 -12.84
N ILE A 105 1.78 12.53 -13.70
CA ILE A 105 2.14 13.31 -14.89
C ILE A 105 2.25 14.82 -14.59
N VAL A 106 1.57 15.32 -13.55
CA VAL A 106 1.57 16.75 -13.20
C VAL A 106 2.86 17.17 -12.48
N PRO A 107 3.64 18.15 -13.00
CA PRO A 107 4.77 18.72 -12.29
C PRO A 107 4.34 19.33 -10.96
N LYS A 108 5.08 19.07 -9.87
CA LYS A 108 4.78 19.51 -8.48
C LYS A 108 3.61 18.80 -7.80
N SER A 109 3.19 17.62 -8.26
CA SER A 109 2.18 16.80 -7.57
C SER A 109 2.63 16.27 -6.20
N GLY A 110 3.92 16.38 -5.87
CA GLY A 110 4.56 15.77 -4.70
C GLY A 110 5.30 14.47 -5.05
N LEU A 111 5.05 13.88 -6.22
CA LEU A 111 5.76 12.71 -6.73
C LEU A 111 7.09 13.13 -7.38
N LYS A 112 8.19 12.48 -7.01
CA LYS A 112 9.49 12.74 -7.64
C LYS A 112 9.47 12.18 -9.06
N ARG A 113 10.14 12.86 -10.00
CA ARG A 113 10.23 12.40 -11.40
C ARG A 113 10.81 10.99 -11.55
N GLN A 114 11.71 10.60 -10.65
CA GLN A 114 12.32 9.27 -10.64
C GLN A 114 11.40 8.17 -10.10
N ASP A 115 10.26 8.55 -9.49
CA ASP A 115 9.25 7.63 -8.96
C ASP A 115 8.05 7.52 -9.91
N ALA A 116 8.05 8.30 -11.01
CA ALA A 116 7.13 8.10 -12.12
C ALA A 116 7.55 6.82 -12.86
N LEU A 117 6.70 5.80 -12.80
CA LEU A 117 6.88 4.51 -13.48
C LEU A 117 7.12 4.66 -14.98
#